data_AF-V8P9D1-F1
#
_entry.id   AF-V8P9D1-F1
#
_cell.length_a   1.000
_cell.length_b   1.000
_cell.length_c   1.000
_cell.angle_alpha   90.00
_cell.angle_beta   90.00
_cell.angle_gamma   90.00
#
_symmetry.space_group_name_H-M   'P 1'
#
loop_
_entity.id
_entity.type
_entity.pdbx_description
1 polymer ?
#
loop_
_entity_poly.entity_id
_entity_poly.type
_entity_poly.pdbx_seq_one_letter_code
_entity_poly.pdbx_strand_id
1 'polypeptide(L)'
;MCNECDATIDELAHPPELMFDAEGRHPYTFWQSTTWKGYPKPLQVNITLYWNKTIELTDNIVITFESGRPDLMILEKSLDYGRTWQPYQYYATDCLNAFNMEPKTVRDLSQQTVLEIICTEEYSTGYMANSKILHFEIKDRFAFFAGPRLHNMASLYGQLDTTKNLRDFFTVTDLRIRLLRPATGELYVDPQHLTRYFYAISDIKVVGR
;
A
#
# COMPACT_ATOMS: atom_id res chain seq x y z
N MET A 1 5.87 -28.24 -1.73
CA MET A 1 4.93 -28.31 -2.87
C MET A 1 5.11 -27.03 -3.67
N CYS A 2 5.46 -27.12 -4.95
CA CYS A 2 5.43 -25.94 -5.82
C CYS A 2 4.05 -25.89 -6.46
N ASN A 3 3.27 -24.85 -6.17
CA ASN A 3 2.00 -24.62 -6.85
C ASN A 3 2.28 -23.94 -8.20
N GLU A 4 1.51 -24.31 -9.22
CA GLU A 4 1.62 -23.77 -10.57
C GLU A 4 0.59 -22.64 -10.76
N CYS A 5 0.95 -21.62 -11.55
CA CYS A 5 0.07 -20.54 -11.95
C CYS A 5 -0.13 -20.65 -13.46
N ASP A 6 -1.37 -20.91 -13.89
CA ASP A 6 -1.74 -21.03 -15.30
C ASP A 6 -2.95 -20.14 -15.58
N ALA A 7 -2.77 -19.13 -16.43
CA ALA A 7 -3.82 -18.18 -16.78
C ALA A 7 -4.93 -18.78 -17.65
N THR A 8 -4.75 -20.00 -18.17
CA THR A 8 -5.74 -20.70 -19.01
C THR A 8 -6.63 -21.65 -18.21
N ILE A 9 -6.30 -21.89 -16.94
CA ILE A 9 -7.02 -22.79 -16.04
C ILE A 9 -7.57 -21.96 -14.87
N ASP A 10 -8.88 -21.80 -14.80
CA ASP A 10 -9.54 -20.94 -13.80
C ASP A 10 -9.11 -21.22 -12.35
N GLU A 11 -8.85 -22.48 -11.99
CA GLU A 11 -8.42 -22.88 -10.64
C GLU A 11 -6.97 -22.52 -10.30
N LEU A 12 -6.14 -22.24 -11.31
CA LEU A 12 -4.72 -21.88 -11.18
C LEU A 12 -4.43 -20.43 -11.61
N ALA A 13 -5.47 -19.71 -12.04
CA ALA A 13 -5.37 -18.34 -12.50
C ALA A 13 -5.45 -17.36 -11.32
N HIS A 14 -4.60 -16.34 -11.36
CA HIS A 14 -4.51 -15.31 -10.31
C HIS A 14 -4.71 -13.90 -10.89
N PRO A 15 -5.88 -13.60 -11.49
CA PRO A 15 -6.09 -12.36 -12.21
C PRO A 15 -6.33 -11.16 -11.24
N PRO A 16 -6.22 -9.90 -11.72
CA PRO A 16 -6.28 -8.72 -10.86
C PRO A 16 -7.60 -8.51 -10.11
N GLU A 17 -8.70 -9.07 -10.62
CA GLU A 17 -10.04 -8.96 -10.02
C GLU A 17 -10.10 -9.59 -8.63
N LEU A 18 -9.20 -10.56 -8.35
CA LEU A 18 -9.09 -11.20 -7.05
C LEU A 18 -8.55 -10.28 -5.95
N MET A 19 -8.09 -9.06 -6.27
CA MET A 19 -7.72 -8.07 -5.25
C MET A 19 -8.93 -7.31 -4.66
N PHE A 20 -10.14 -7.54 -5.20
CA PHE A 20 -11.36 -6.80 -4.82
C PHE A 20 -12.58 -7.72 -4.66
N ASP A 21 -12.36 -9.04 -4.60
CA ASP A 21 -13.46 -9.98 -4.47
C ASP A 21 -13.97 -10.05 -3.02
N ALA A 22 -15.05 -10.80 -2.78
CA ALA A 22 -15.65 -10.85 -1.46
C ALA A 22 -14.73 -11.61 -0.48
N GLU A 23 -14.25 -10.90 0.55
CA GLU A 23 -13.45 -11.49 1.63
C GLU A 23 -14.13 -12.70 2.30
N GLY A 24 -13.32 -13.63 2.81
CA GLY A 24 -13.81 -14.79 3.56
C GLY A 24 -14.11 -16.02 2.70
N ARG A 25 -13.77 -15.99 1.40
CA ARG A 25 -13.72 -17.22 0.59
C ARG A 25 -12.58 -18.13 1.07
N HIS A 26 -12.88 -19.43 1.12
CA HIS A 26 -11.91 -20.48 1.32
C HIS A 26 -11.91 -21.40 0.08
N PRO A 27 -10.75 -21.63 -0.56
CA PRO A 27 -9.43 -21.05 -0.26
C PRO A 27 -9.39 -19.52 -0.53
N TYR A 28 -8.43 -18.84 0.08
CA TYR A 28 -8.20 -17.41 -0.17
C TYR A 28 -7.83 -17.20 -1.64
N THR A 29 -8.46 -16.22 -2.27
CA THR A 29 -8.17 -15.73 -3.62
C THR A 29 -7.13 -14.63 -3.55
N PHE A 30 -6.30 -14.51 -4.60
CA PHE A 30 -5.29 -13.45 -4.69
C PHE A 30 -4.84 -13.27 -6.14
N TRP A 31 -4.51 -12.03 -6.49
CA TRP A 31 -3.71 -11.73 -7.67
C TRP A 31 -2.25 -12.14 -7.42
N GLN A 32 -1.53 -12.58 -8.45
CA GLN A 32 -0.13 -12.95 -8.37
C GLN A 32 0.69 -12.39 -9.55
N SER A 33 1.88 -11.87 -9.27
CA SER A 33 2.84 -11.49 -10.30
C SER A 33 3.60 -12.70 -10.85
N THR A 34 4.35 -12.49 -11.93
CA THR A 34 5.43 -13.43 -12.29
C THR A 34 6.50 -13.48 -11.20
N THR A 35 7.23 -14.59 -11.12
CA THR A 35 8.41 -14.74 -10.25
C THR A 35 9.60 -13.92 -10.75
N TRP A 36 10.57 -13.64 -9.88
CA TRP A 36 11.74 -12.78 -10.16
C TRP A 36 12.83 -13.46 -11.00
N LYS A 37 12.46 -14.27 -12.01
CA LYS A 37 13.40 -14.96 -12.90
C LYS A 37 14.35 -14.03 -13.66
N GLY A 38 13.99 -12.76 -13.81
CA GLY A 38 14.80 -11.73 -14.48
C GLY A 38 15.91 -11.10 -13.62
N TYR A 39 16.14 -11.57 -12.39
CA TYR A 39 17.20 -11.05 -11.52
C TYR A 39 18.58 -11.03 -12.24
N PRO A 40 19.38 -9.95 -12.11
CA PRO A 40 19.25 -8.83 -11.18
C PRO A 40 18.36 -7.67 -11.65
N LYS A 41 17.68 -7.76 -12.81
CA LYS A 41 16.75 -6.71 -13.24
C LYS A 41 15.60 -6.61 -12.21
N PRO A 42 15.29 -5.43 -11.65
CA PRO A 42 14.24 -5.28 -10.65
C PRO A 42 12.87 -5.83 -11.12
N LEU A 43 12.19 -6.57 -10.25
CA LEU A 43 10.79 -6.97 -10.46
C LEU A 43 9.89 -5.80 -10.04
N GLN A 44 9.60 -4.91 -10.99
CA GLN A 44 8.74 -3.75 -10.75
C GLN A 44 7.33 -4.00 -11.29
N VAL A 45 6.32 -3.72 -10.46
CA VAL A 45 4.90 -3.85 -10.84
C VAL A 45 4.14 -2.61 -10.37
N ASN A 46 3.29 -2.08 -11.24
CA ASN A 46 2.40 -0.96 -10.93
C ASN A 46 0.95 -1.44 -10.95
N ILE A 47 0.23 -1.24 -9.84
CA ILE A 47 -1.22 -1.47 -9.76
C ILE A 47 -1.87 -0.11 -9.65
N THR A 48 -2.75 0.22 -10.60
CA THR A 48 -3.42 1.53 -10.66
C THR A 48 -4.91 1.34 -10.43
N LEU A 49 -5.45 2.07 -9.46
CA LEU A 49 -6.87 2.10 -9.10
C LEU A 49 -7.45 3.41 -9.60
N TYR A 50 -8.44 3.33 -10.47
CA TYR A 50 -9.07 4.48 -11.12
C TYR A 50 -10.57 4.46 -10.89
N TRP A 51 -11.11 5.60 -10.46
CA TRP A 51 -12.55 5.72 -10.16
C TRP A 51 -13.32 6.60 -11.15
N ASN A 52 -12.65 7.28 -12.08
CA ASN A 52 -13.27 8.30 -12.95
C ASN A 52 -14.08 9.36 -12.17
N LYS A 53 -13.73 9.57 -10.90
CA LYS A 53 -14.43 10.45 -9.96
C LYS A 53 -13.46 10.87 -8.88
N THR A 54 -13.64 12.07 -8.38
CA THR A 54 -12.99 12.55 -7.17
C THR A 54 -13.67 11.92 -5.95
N ILE A 55 -12.87 11.27 -5.09
CA ILE A 55 -13.32 10.58 -3.86
C ILE A 55 -12.57 11.16 -2.67
N GLU A 56 -13.27 11.38 -1.56
CA GLU A 56 -12.67 11.68 -0.26
C GLU A 56 -12.54 10.41 0.56
N LEU A 57 -11.31 10.05 0.94
CA LEU A 57 -11.02 8.86 1.74
C LEU A 57 -11.48 9.06 3.19
N THR A 58 -12.12 8.05 3.76
CA THR A 58 -12.73 8.12 5.10
C THR A 58 -12.20 7.08 6.09
N ASP A 59 -11.51 6.05 5.61
CA ASP A 59 -10.87 5.02 6.43
C ASP A 59 -9.46 4.73 5.90
N ASN A 60 -8.66 3.97 6.65
CA ASN A 60 -7.34 3.53 6.24
C ASN A 60 -7.41 2.80 4.90
N ILE A 61 -6.42 3.03 4.02
CA ILE A 61 -6.22 2.12 2.90
C ILE A 61 -5.51 0.90 3.46
N VAL A 62 -6.05 -0.28 3.17
CA VAL A 62 -5.50 -1.56 3.65
C VAL A 62 -5.17 -2.43 2.46
N ILE A 63 -3.94 -2.92 2.42
CA ILE A 63 -3.47 -3.84 1.38
C ILE A 63 -3.03 -5.13 2.07
N THR A 64 -3.68 -6.22 1.71
CA THR A 64 -3.40 -7.55 2.24
C THR A 64 -2.64 -8.36 1.20
N PHE A 65 -1.42 -8.73 1.54
CA PHE A 65 -0.56 -9.56 0.70
C PHE A 65 -0.74 -11.04 1.05
N GLU A 66 -0.83 -11.91 0.05
CA GLU A 66 -0.70 -13.35 0.27
C GLU A 66 0.77 -13.78 0.32
N SER A 67 1.62 -13.09 -0.45
CA SER A 67 3.08 -13.19 -0.35
C SER A 67 3.59 -12.44 0.89
N GLY A 68 4.91 -12.45 1.11
CA GLY A 68 5.52 -11.45 2.00
C GLY A 68 5.25 -10.03 1.49
N ARG A 69 5.18 -9.06 2.41
CA ARG A 69 5.04 -7.64 2.08
C ARG A 69 6.30 -7.13 1.35
N PRO A 70 6.18 -6.20 0.41
CA PRO A 70 7.33 -5.72 -0.38
C PRO A 70 8.45 -5.15 0.49
N ASP A 71 9.70 -5.47 0.15
CA ASP A 71 10.87 -4.81 0.73
C ASP A 71 10.93 -3.34 0.32
N LEU A 72 10.35 -2.99 -0.83
CA LEU A 72 10.32 -1.63 -1.34
C LEU A 72 9.03 -1.35 -2.13
N MET A 73 8.27 -0.35 -1.69
CA MET A 73 7.00 0.05 -2.28
C MET A 73 6.74 1.55 -2.10
N ILE A 74 6.02 2.15 -3.05
CA ILE A 74 5.50 3.52 -2.95
C ILE A 74 3.99 3.47 -3.17
N LEU A 75 3.23 4.08 -2.27
CA LEU A 75 1.84 4.44 -2.54
C LEU A 75 1.82 5.86 -3.10
N GLU A 76 1.20 6.04 -4.26
CA GLU A 76 1.04 7.33 -4.91
C GLU A 76 -0.45 7.63 -5.12
N LYS A 77 -0.75 8.91 -5.27
CA LYS A 77 -2.09 9.37 -5.61
C LYS A 77 -2.08 10.35 -6.77
N SER A 78 -3.22 10.46 -7.43
CA SER A 78 -3.52 11.53 -8.39
C SER A 78 -4.75 12.33 -7.94
N LEU A 79 -4.78 13.59 -8.37
CA LEU A 79 -5.92 14.50 -8.21
C LEU A 79 -6.51 14.94 -9.56
N ASP A 80 -5.90 14.51 -10.67
CA ASP A 80 -6.16 14.99 -12.02
C ASP A 80 -6.35 13.85 -13.03
N TYR A 81 -6.99 12.77 -12.57
CA TYR A 81 -7.36 11.61 -13.37
C TYR A 81 -6.14 10.92 -14.01
N GLY A 82 -5.10 10.69 -13.19
CA GLY A 82 -3.90 9.95 -13.56
C GLY A 82 -2.89 10.72 -14.41
N ARG A 83 -3.11 12.03 -14.66
CA ARG A 83 -2.19 12.87 -15.46
C ARG A 83 -0.89 13.16 -14.70
N THR A 84 -1.01 13.51 -13.42
CA THR A 84 0.12 13.68 -12.51
C THR A 84 -0.01 12.77 -11.30
N TRP A 85 1.14 12.39 -10.75
CA TRP A 85 1.26 11.45 -9.65
C TRP A 85 2.14 12.06 -8.57
N GLN A 86 1.70 11.96 -7.32
CA GLN A 86 2.42 12.44 -6.16
C GLN A 86 2.59 11.29 -5.16
N PRO A 87 3.74 11.18 -4.48
CA PRO A 87 3.94 10.18 -3.44
C PRO A 87 2.97 10.47 -2.29
N TYR A 88 2.36 9.41 -1.78
CA TYR A 88 1.43 9.46 -0.66
C TYR A 88 2.05 8.87 0.61
N GLN A 89 2.80 7.77 0.48
CA GLN A 89 3.65 7.20 1.54
C GLN A 89 4.71 6.27 0.92
N TYR A 90 5.90 6.25 1.51
CA TYR A 90 6.98 5.34 1.15
C TYR A 90 7.07 4.18 2.15
N TYR A 91 7.35 2.98 1.66
CA TYR A 91 7.50 1.76 2.44
C TYR A 91 8.80 1.07 2.06
N ALA A 92 9.68 0.86 3.03
CA ALA A 92 10.98 0.24 2.79
C ALA A 92 11.42 -0.59 4.00
N THR A 93 12.25 -1.62 3.78
CA THR A 93 13.01 -2.28 4.85
C THR A 93 14.08 -1.37 5.46
N ASP A 94 14.56 -0.40 4.68
CA ASP A 94 15.56 0.60 5.06
C ASP A 94 15.27 1.90 4.31
N CYS A 95 14.61 2.84 4.99
CA CYS A 95 14.13 4.10 4.41
C CYS A 95 15.28 5.02 3.99
N LEU A 96 16.37 5.02 4.77
CA LEU A 96 17.52 5.88 4.52
C LEU A 96 18.25 5.43 3.24
N ASN A 97 18.51 4.12 3.10
CA ASN A 97 19.18 3.61 1.91
C ASN A 97 18.30 3.63 0.66
N ALA A 98 16.99 3.40 0.80
CA ALA A 98 16.13 3.26 -0.38
C ALA A 98 15.58 4.58 -0.93
N PHE A 99 15.26 5.54 -0.05
CA PHE A 99 14.64 6.81 -0.43
C PHE A 99 15.36 8.04 0.14
N ASN A 100 16.47 7.87 0.87
CA ASN A 100 17.17 8.96 1.56
C ASN A 100 16.24 9.73 2.51
N MET A 101 15.42 8.99 3.25
CA MET A 101 14.45 9.50 4.22
C MET A 101 14.67 8.86 5.58
N GLU A 102 14.58 9.65 6.65
CA GLU A 102 14.54 9.10 8.02
C GLU A 102 13.24 8.31 8.21
N PRO A 103 13.30 7.11 8.82
CA PRO A 103 12.12 6.32 9.09
C PRO A 103 11.23 7.02 10.12
N LYS A 104 9.93 7.15 9.81
CA LYS A 104 8.90 7.72 10.68
C LYS A 104 7.64 6.87 10.62
N THR A 105 6.88 6.91 11.70
CA THR A 105 5.49 6.43 11.74
C THR A 105 4.54 7.63 11.76
N VAL A 106 3.25 7.40 11.49
CA VAL A 106 2.24 8.46 11.60
C VAL A 106 2.14 8.99 13.04
N ARG A 107 2.53 8.20 14.05
CA ARG A 107 2.55 8.62 15.47
C ARG A 107 3.63 9.65 15.78
N ASP A 108 4.66 9.75 14.95
CA ASP A 108 5.74 10.74 15.09
C ASP A 108 5.36 12.11 14.49
N LEU A 109 4.21 12.18 13.80
CA LEU A 109 3.69 13.42 13.23
C LEU A 109 2.99 14.28 14.30
N SER A 110 2.70 15.52 13.91
CA SER A 110 1.96 16.50 14.68
C SER A 110 0.79 17.03 13.86
N GLN A 111 -0.09 17.81 14.49
CA GLN A 111 -1.18 18.48 13.78
C GLN A 111 -0.65 19.39 12.65
N GLN A 112 0.52 20.01 12.82
CA GLN A 112 1.17 20.88 11.83
C GLN A 112 1.83 20.10 10.69
N THR A 113 2.27 18.86 10.95
CA THR A 113 2.98 18.01 9.99
C THR A 113 2.12 16.85 9.48
N VAL A 114 0.81 16.88 9.71
CA VAL A 114 -0.13 15.81 9.31
C VAL A 114 -0.18 15.56 7.80
N LEU A 115 0.28 16.50 6.97
CA LEU A 115 0.37 16.37 5.51
C LEU A 115 1.74 15.90 5.02
N GLU A 116 2.69 15.71 5.94
CA GLU A 116 4.04 15.25 5.61
C GLU A 116 3.97 13.84 5.01
N ILE A 117 4.66 13.67 3.89
CA ILE A 117 4.89 12.39 3.24
C ILE A 117 6.09 11.74 3.92
N ILE A 118 5.87 10.60 4.55
CA ILE A 118 6.89 9.89 5.34
C ILE A 118 7.33 8.60 4.63
N CYS A 119 8.46 8.08 5.07
CA CYS A 119 8.86 6.70 4.82
C CYS A 119 8.73 5.91 6.12
N THR A 120 8.05 4.76 6.07
CA THR A 120 7.89 3.87 7.22
C THR A 120 8.53 2.52 6.97
N GLU A 121 9.16 1.99 8.02
CA GLU A 121 9.75 0.64 8.07
C GLU A 121 8.85 -0.37 8.81
N GLU A 122 7.72 0.10 9.37
CA GLU A 122 6.78 -0.71 10.18
C GLU A 122 6.19 -1.89 9.40
N TYR A 123 6.00 -1.72 8.09
CA TYR A 123 5.36 -2.72 7.23
C TYR A 123 6.33 -3.55 6.37
N SER A 124 7.62 -3.33 6.50
CA SER A 124 8.63 -4.04 5.68
C SER A 124 9.66 -4.79 6.53
N THR A 125 9.82 -4.45 7.82
CA THR A 125 10.81 -5.10 8.70
C THR A 125 10.36 -6.43 9.31
N GLY A 126 11.35 -7.28 9.63
CA GLY A 126 11.22 -8.68 10.09
C GLY A 126 10.32 -8.91 11.30
N TYR A 127 10.27 -7.97 12.26
CA TYR A 127 9.45 -8.12 13.47
C TYR A 127 7.94 -8.16 13.19
N MET A 128 7.51 -7.48 12.12
CA MET A 128 6.14 -7.48 11.63
C MET A 128 6.01 -8.32 10.35
N ALA A 129 7.07 -8.94 9.83
CA ALA A 129 7.08 -9.58 8.50
C ALA A 129 6.15 -10.78 8.35
N ASN A 130 5.71 -11.37 9.47
CA ASN A 130 4.65 -12.39 9.48
C ASN A 130 3.25 -11.78 9.27
N SER A 131 3.10 -10.46 9.44
CA SER A 131 1.90 -9.74 9.05
C SER A 131 1.86 -9.63 7.54
N LYS A 132 0.72 -10.01 6.98
CA LYS A 132 0.36 -9.88 5.57
C LYS A 132 -0.19 -8.49 5.23
N ILE A 133 -0.43 -7.65 6.24
CA ILE A 133 -1.21 -6.43 6.10
C ILE A 133 -0.29 -5.20 6.11
N LEU A 134 -0.56 -4.28 5.19
CA LEU A 134 0.03 -2.95 5.08
C LEU A 134 -1.09 -1.90 5.20
N HIS A 135 -0.85 -0.85 5.97
CA HIS A 135 -1.79 0.25 6.13
C HIS A 135 -1.24 1.57 5.57
N PHE A 136 -2.17 2.42 5.12
CA PHE A 136 -2.01 3.85 5.05
C PHE A 136 -2.98 4.50 6.05
N GLU A 137 -2.44 5.16 7.05
CA GLU A 137 -3.10 5.43 8.34
C GLU A 137 -3.89 6.73 8.35
N ILE A 138 -4.97 6.77 7.56
CA ILE A 138 -5.89 7.92 7.48
C ILE A 138 -6.55 8.22 8.84
N LYS A 139 -6.99 7.20 9.57
CA LYS A 139 -7.63 7.37 10.88
C LYS A 139 -6.68 7.92 11.94
N ASP A 140 -5.41 7.54 11.89
CA ASP A 140 -4.40 8.11 12.78
C ASP A 140 -4.12 9.58 12.44
N ARG A 141 -4.13 9.93 11.14
CA ARG A 141 -4.05 11.34 10.72
C ARG A 141 -5.29 12.16 11.13
N PHE A 142 -6.48 11.58 11.07
CA PHE A 142 -7.71 12.21 11.58
C PHE A 142 -7.70 12.39 13.11
N ALA A 143 -7.06 11.48 13.85
CA ALA A 143 -6.99 11.55 15.29
C ALA A 143 -6.26 12.80 15.81
N PHE A 144 -5.37 13.42 15.02
CA PHE A 144 -4.76 14.72 15.37
C PHE A 144 -5.78 15.86 15.51
N PHE A 145 -6.95 15.76 14.86
CA PHE A 145 -8.01 16.76 14.93
C PHE A 145 -9.22 16.30 15.74
N ALA A 146 -9.55 15.01 15.65
CA ALA A 146 -10.75 14.43 16.25
C ALA A 146 -10.52 13.69 17.57
N GLY A 147 -9.27 13.59 18.02
CA GLY A 147 -8.84 12.80 19.17
C GLY A 147 -8.72 11.30 18.85
N PRO A 148 -8.07 10.52 19.75
CA PRO A 148 -7.71 9.12 19.52
C PRO A 148 -8.90 8.17 19.34
N ARG A 149 -10.08 8.55 19.85
CA ARG A 149 -11.33 7.78 19.67
C ARG A 149 -12.20 8.30 18.53
N LEU A 150 -11.73 9.30 17.77
CA LEU A 150 -12.47 9.95 16.68
C LEU A 150 -13.86 10.45 17.11
N HIS A 151 -14.03 10.89 18.36
CA HIS A 151 -15.31 11.40 18.83
C HIS A 151 -15.53 12.88 18.45
N ASN A 152 -14.46 13.66 18.27
CA ASN A 152 -14.55 15.09 17.99
C ASN A 152 -14.56 15.33 16.47
N MET A 153 -15.49 14.68 15.76
CA MET A 153 -15.61 14.80 14.30
C MET A 153 -15.93 16.23 13.86
N ALA A 154 -16.62 17.03 14.69
CA ALA A 154 -16.90 18.43 14.41
C ALA A 154 -15.62 19.26 14.22
N SER A 155 -14.59 19.02 15.04
CA SER A 155 -13.27 19.66 14.90
C SER A 155 -12.62 19.28 13.57
N LEU A 156 -12.59 17.98 13.23
CA LEU A 156 -12.04 17.50 11.96
C LEU A 156 -12.74 18.10 10.74
N TYR A 157 -14.08 18.06 10.70
CA TYR A 157 -14.84 18.62 9.58
C TYR A 157 -14.62 20.12 9.45
N GLY A 158 -14.61 20.86 10.57
CA GLY A 158 -14.28 22.30 10.53
C GLY A 158 -12.89 22.59 9.95
N GLN A 159 -11.90 21.74 10.21
CA GLN A 159 -10.55 21.87 9.63
C GLN A 159 -10.53 21.51 8.14
N LEU A 160 -11.23 20.44 7.74
CA LEU A 160 -11.34 20.03 6.33
C LEU A 160 -12.06 21.09 5.47
N ASP A 161 -13.08 21.74 6.02
CA ASP A 161 -13.83 22.79 5.31
C ASP A 161 -13.03 24.08 5.14
N THR A 162 -12.20 24.42 6.14
CA THR A 162 -11.42 25.67 6.14
C THR A 162 -10.04 25.54 5.49
N THR A 163 -9.46 24.34 5.46
CA THR A 163 -8.09 24.10 5.00
C THR A 163 -8.06 23.25 3.73
N LYS A 164 -7.99 23.91 2.58
CA LYS A 164 -7.98 23.24 1.26
C LYS A 164 -6.93 22.13 1.16
N ASN A 165 -5.67 22.39 1.57
CA ASN A 165 -4.60 21.40 1.47
C ASN A 165 -4.86 20.15 2.30
N LEU A 166 -5.55 20.28 3.45
CA LEU A 166 -5.90 19.15 4.30
C LEU A 166 -6.97 18.29 3.62
N ARG A 167 -8.02 18.90 3.06
CA ARG A 167 -9.04 18.18 2.29
C ARG A 167 -8.44 17.52 1.05
N ASP A 168 -7.66 18.27 0.28
CA ASP A 168 -7.03 17.77 -0.95
C ASP A 168 -6.04 16.63 -0.63
N PHE A 169 -5.46 16.57 0.58
CA PHE A 169 -4.63 15.44 1.02
C PHE A 169 -5.42 14.13 1.11
N PHE A 170 -6.67 14.14 1.59
CA PHE A 170 -7.53 12.94 1.65
C PHE A 170 -8.37 12.73 0.39
N THR A 171 -8.25 13.63 -0.58
CA THR A 171 -8.93 13.53 -1.87
C THR A 171 -8.05 12.79 -2.87
N VAL A 172 -8.67 11.92 -3.68
CA VAL A 172 -8.01 11.17 -4.78
C VAL A 172 -8.93 11.04 -5.99
N THR A 173 -8.36 10.99 -7.19
CA THR A 173 -9.03 10.43 -8.40
C THR A 173 -8.49 9.06 -8.75
N ASP A 174 -7.24 8.79 -8.36
CA ASP A 174 -6.52 7.55 -8.62
C ASP A 174 -5.53 7.25 -7.49
N LEU A 175 -5.27 5.97 -7.27
CA LEU A 175 -4.17 5.47 -6.47
C LEU A 175 -3.25 4.60 -7.33
N ARG A 176 -1.95 4.64 -7.05
CA ARG A 176 -0.98 3.75 -7.68
C ARG A 176 -0.07 3.14 -6.64
N ILE A 177 -0.10 1.81 -6.59
CA ILE A 177 0.80 0.99 -5.79
C ILE A 177 1.98 0.64 -6.70
N ARG A 178 3.15 1.21 -6.41
CA ARG A 178 4.40 0.91 -7.13
C ARG A 178 5.22 -0.05 -6.31
N LEU A 179 5.19 -1.32 -6.70
CA LEU A 179 5.97 -2.40 -6.13
C LEU A 179 7.35 -2.38 -6.78
N LEU A 180 8.40 -2.18 -5.99
CA LEU A 180 9.77 -1.97 -6.50
C LEU A 180 10.72 -3.13 -6.20
N ARG A 181 10.53 -3.80 -5.05
CA ARG A 181 11.25 -5.03 -4.68
C ARG A 181 10.35 -5.98 -3.89
N PRO A 182 10.25 -7.27 -4.26
CA PRO A 182 9.43 -8.24 -3.52
C PRO A 182 10.05 -8.53 -2.16
N ALA A 183 9.30 -9.20 -1.29
CA ALA A 183 9.84 -9.70 -0.03
C ALA A 183 11.00 -10.66 -0.30
N THR A 184 12.20 -10.34 0.20
CA THR A 184 13.34 -11.26 0.07
C THR A 184 13.55 -12.12 1.31
N GLY A 185 13.13 -11.60 2.49
CA GLY A 185 13.22 -12.31 3.78
C GLY A 185 14.64 -12.57 4.29
N GLU A 186 15.67 -12.26 3.49
CA GLU A 186 17.08 -12.47 3.73
C GLU A 186 17.86 -11.21 3.32
N LEU A 187 19.09 -11.06 3.81
CA LEU A 187 19.95 -9.93 3.42
C LEU A 187 20.32 -9.94 1.92
N TYR A 188 20.26 -11.11 1.28
CA TYR A 188 20.65 -11.30 -0.11
C TYR A 188 19.61 -12.14 -0.85
N VAL A 189 19.40 -11.83 -2.12
CA VAL A 189 18.59 -12.63 -3.03
C VAL A 189 19.36 -13.90 -3.38
N ASP A 190 18.74 -15.06 -3.23
CA ASP A 190 19.30 -16.32 -3.68
C ASP A 190 19.04 -16.54 -5.17
N PRO A 191 20.08 -16.49 -6.02
CA PRO A 191 19.92 -16.62 -7.46
C PRO A 191 19.51 -18.05 -7.89
N GLN A 192 19.66 -19.07 -7.04
CA GLN A 192 19.28 -20.45 -7.37
C GLN A 192 17.78 -20.70 -7.21
N HIS A 193 17.09 -19.90 -6.38
CA HIS A 193 15.69 -20.12 -6.01
C HIS A 193 14.81 -18.91 -6.32
N LEU A 194 14.98 -18.28 -7.48
CA LEU A 194 14.24 -17.06 -7.86
C LEU A 194 12.71 -17.21 -7.94
N THR A 195 12.21 -18.45 -7.96
CA THR A 195 10.77 -18.76 -7.95
C THR A 195 10.09 -18.39 -6.63
N ARG A 196 10.85 -18.19 -5.55
CA ARG A 196 10.29 -17.79 -4.24
C ARG A 196 9.96 -16.30 -4.13
N TYR A 197 10.45 -15.48 -5.05
CA TYR A 197 10.28 -14.03 -5.03
C TYR A 197 9.23 -13.60 -6.04
N PHE A 198 8.08 -13.15 -5.56
CA PHE A 198 6.96 -12.65 -6.34
C PHE A 198 6.08 -11.76 -5.44
N TYR A 199 5.10 -11.11 -6.04
CA TYR A 199 4.04 -10.41 -5.31
C TYR A 199 2.75 -11.20 -5.40
N ALA A 200 2.02 -11.30 -4.30
CA ALA A 200 0.64 -11.76 -4.30
C ALA A 200 -0.19 -10.87 -3.37
N ILE A 201 -1.33 -10.38 -3.84
CA ILE A 201 -2.24 -9.49 -3.11
C ILE A 201 -3.62 -10.14 -3.09
N SER A 202 -4.13 -10.37 -1.89
CA SER A 202 -5.44 -11.00 -1.67
C SER A 202 -6.56 -9.99 -1.56
N ASP A 203 -6.29 -8.77 -1.10
CA ASP A 203 -7.33 -7.76 -0.94
C ASP A 203 -6.76 -6.34 -0.88
N ILE A 204 -7.49 -5.37 -1.44
CA ILE A 204 -7.23 -3.94 -1.34
C ILE A 204 -8.51 -3.22 -0.92
N LYS A 205 -8.53 -2.70 0.31
CA LYS A 205 -9.64 -1.90 0.83
C LYS A 205 -9.36 -0.42 0.69
N VAL A 206 -10.26 0.26 -0.03
CA VAL A 206 -10.32 1.71 -0.13
C VAL A 206 -11.74 2.14 0.19
N VAL A 207 -11.90 2.93 1.27
CA VAL A 207 -13.22 3.42 1.71
C VAL A 207 -13.24 4.93 1.62
N GLY A 208 -14.24 5.47 0.90
CA GLY A 208 -14.43 6.90 0.70
C GLY A 208 -15.81 7.25 0.16
N ARG A 209 -16.06 8.54 -0.07
CA ARG A 209 -17.34 9.10 -0.55
C ARG A 209 -17.17 10.01 -1.77
#